data_AF-A1K238-F1
#
_entry.id   AF-A1K238-F1
#
_cell.length_a   1.000
_cell.length_b   1.000
_cell.length_c   1.000
_cell.angle_alpha   90.00
_cell.angle_beta   90.00
_cell.angle_gamma   90.00
#
_symmetry.space_group_name_H-M   'P 1'
#
loop_
_entity.id
_entity.type
_entity.pdbx_description
1 polymer ?
#
loop_
_entity_poly.entity_id
_entity_poly.type
_entity_poly.pdbx_seq_one_letter_code
_entity_poly.pdbx_strand_id
1 'polypeptide(L)'
;MASVPPGFKPGIANLEKAWGSSPELVGHAQWSGMDAIDLETLQEFCRAERKLLIFRAPGGLGRQVRGLGVEILPKPAAMKQKTHGRWIVQDGRLYTSDWDLLSAWQRTGNGYSRFELGADSRQTAEFLKRINRQLLFPLQHGANDDYLDEAGNARNRAIGERFIAIDETGGIDRCETQVLMKAYYATRGLAPWLYG
;
A
#
# COMPACT_ATOMS: atom_id res chain seq x y z
N MET A 1 -2.07 -7.41 -16.96
CA MET A 1 -2.59 -6.42 -15.98
C MET A 1 -3.73 -7.06 -15.21
N ALA A 2 -3.44 -7.62 -14.04
CA ALA A 2 -4.42 -8.01 -13.05
C ALA A 2 -5.07 -6.73 -12.52
N SER A 3 -6.10 -6.25 -13.21
CA SER A 3 -6.93 -5.16 -12.75
C SER A 3 -8.02 -5.69 -11.83
N VAL A 4 -8.44 -4.84 -10.90
CA VAL A 4 -9.65 -5.08 -10.10
C VAL A 4 -10.82 -5.37 -11.05
N PRO A 5 -11.55 -6.49 -10.89
CA PRO A 5 -12.63 -6.85 -11.80
C PRO A 5 -13.71 -5.77 -11.87
N PRO A 6 -14.33 -5.54 -13.05
CA PRO A 6 -15.49 -4.66 -13.17
C PRO A 6 -16.59 -5.06 -12.19
N GLY A 7 -17.07 -4.11 -11.37
CA GLY A 7 -18.11 -4.35 -10.36
C GLY A 7 -17.61 -4.68 -8.95
N PHE A 8 -16.29 -4.69 -8.71
CA PHE A 8 -15.75 -4.73 -7.36
C PHE A 8 -16.16 -3.46 -6.60
N LYS A 9 -16.96 -3.63 -5.55
CA LYS A 9 -17.24 -2.56 -4.59
C LYS A 9 -16.18 -2.66 -3.48
N PRO A 10 -15.29 -1.66 -3.30
CA PRO A 10 -14.46 -1.55 -2.11
C PRO A 10 -15.35 -1.66 -0.87
N GLY A 11 -14.81 -2.17 0.23
CA GLY A 11 -15.57 -2.46 1.44
C GLY A 11 -16.26 -1.23 2.02
N ILE A 12 -17.52 -1.00 1.64
CA ILE A 12 -18.47 -0.10 2.31
C ILE A 12 -18.60 -0.45 3.80
N ALA A 13 -18.25 -1.70 4.18
CA ALA A 13 -18.23 -2.20 5.55
C ALA A 13 -17.36 -1.37 6.53
N ASN A 14 -16.42 -0.55 6.04
CA ASN A 14 -15.57 0.29 6.88
C ASN A 14 -16.03 1.75 7.03
N LEU A 15 -17.11 2.18 6.36
CA LEU A 15 -17.66 3.53 6.60
C LEU A 15 -18.25 3.66 8.01
N GLU A 16 -18.73 2.56 8.61
CA GLU A 16 -19.26 2.54 9.98
C GLU A 16 -18.14 2.53 11.06
N LYS A 17 -16.91 2.12 10.71
CA LYS A 17 -15.72 2.16 11.59
C LYS A 17 -15.08 3.55 11.69
N ALA A 18 -15.65 4.58 11.04
CA ALA A 18 -15.00 5.87 10.82
C ALA A 18 -14.81 6.77 12.07
N TRP A 19 -15.28 6.35 13.25
CA TRP A 19 -15.06 7.07 14.51
C TRP A 19 -14.09 6.31 15.43
N GLY A 20 -12.89 6.86 15.66
CA GLY A 20 -12.02 6.41 16.76
C GLY A 20 -10.55 6.11 16.47
N SER A 21 -10.01 6.36 15.27
CA SER A 21 -8.58 6.10 15.00
C SER A 21 -7.67 6.88 15.97
N SER A 22 -6.64 6.20 16.51
CA SER A 22 -5.76 6.79 17.51
C SER A 22 -4.99 8.01 16.97
N PRO A 23 -4.60 8.97 17.83
CA PRO A 23 -3.77 10.12 17.42
C PRO A 23 -2.47 9.70 16.74
N GLU A 24 -1.87 8.59 17.20
CA GLU A 24 -0.67 8.00 16.61
C GLU A 24 -0.92 7.60 15.14
N LEU A 25 -2.00 6.85 14.88
CA LEU A 25 -2.34 6.41 13.53
C LEU A 25 -2.66 7.57 12.59
N VAL A 26 -3.32 8.62 13.11
CA VAL A 26 -3.52 9.88 12.39
C VAL A 26 -2.18 10.52 12.02
N GLY A 27 -1.19 10.50 12.92
CA GLY A 27 0.15 10.96 12.63
C GLY A 27 0.85 10.14 11.52
N HIS A 28 0.68 8.81 11.51
CA HIS A 28 1.22 7.96 10.43
C HIS A 28 0.54 8.24 9.08
N ALA A 29 -0.79 8.45 9.08
CA ALA A 29 -1.55 8.83 7.90
C ALA A 29 -1.08 10.17 7.33
N GLN A 30 -0.96 11.19 8.18
CA GLN A 30 -0.45 12.51 7.80
C GLN A 30 0.99 12.50 7.30
N TRP A 31 1.83 11.62 7.84
CA TRP A 31 3.22 11.52 7.38
C TRP A 31 3.32 10.77 6.05
N SER A 32 2.56 9.68 5.89
CA SER A 32 2.66 8.80 4.72
C SER A 32 1.86 9.27 3.50
N GLY A 33 0.80 10.06 3.72
CA GLY A 33 -0.21 10.37 2.72
C GLY A 33 -1.33 9.31 2.63
N MET A 34 -1.24 8.23 3.40
CA MET A 34 -2.28 7.18 3.46
C MET A 34 -3.49 7.62 4.28
N ASP A 35 -4.65 6.99 4.07
CA ASP A 35 -5.81 7.16 4.96
C ASP A 35 -5.59 6.32 6.24
N ALA A 36 -5.96 6.87 7.40
CA ALA A 36 -5.82 6.18 8.68
C ALA A 36 -6.68 4.90 8.77
N ILE A 37 -7.84 4.83 8.09
CA ILE A 37 -8.68 3.62 8.01
C ILE A 37 -7.94 2.51 7.26
N ASP A 38 -7.26 2.87 6.16
CA ASP A 38 -6.46 1.90 5.42
C ASP A 38 -5.25 1.46 6.22
N LEU A 39 -4.57 2.36 6.94
CA LEU A 39 -3.49 1.96 7.84
C LEU A 39 -3.98 1.01 8.94
N GLU A 40 -5.12 1.29 9.56
CA GLU A 40 -5.73 0.41 10.57
C GLU A 40 -6.04 -0.97 9.99
N THR A 41 -6.67 -0.98 8.81
CA THR A 41 -7.01 -2.20 8.06
C THR A 41 -5.75 -3.00 7.71
N LEU A 42 -4.68 -2.33 7.29
CA LEU A 42 -3.40 -2.95 6.98
C LEU A 42 -2.73 -3.52 8.23
N GLN A 43 -2.81 -2.85 9.39
CA GLN A 43 -2.34 -3.39 10.65
C GLN A 43 -3.10 -4.68 11.02
N GLU A 44 -4.43 -4.68 10.92
CA GLU A 44 -5.28 -5.85 11.15
C GLU A 44 -4.92 -7.00 10.18
N PHE A 45 -4.78 -6.67 8.89
CA PHE A 45 -4.41 -7.63 7.86
C PHE A 45 -3.02 -8.24 8.10
N CYS A 46 -2.01 -7.42 8.42
CA CYS A 46 -0.66 -7.88 8.72
C CYS A 46 -0.61 -8.80 9.94
N ARG A 47 -1.40 -8.49 11.00
CA ARG A 47 -1.56 -9.37 12.16
C ARG A 47 -2.19 -10.70 11.80
N ALA A 48 -3.31 -10.67 11.10
CA ALA A 48 -4.08 -11.87 10.77
C ALA A 48 -3.32 -12.82 9.82
N GLU A 49 -2.67 -12.28 8.79
CA GLU A 49 -1.96 -13.07 7.77
C GLU A 49 -0.47 -13.26 8.10
N ARG A 50 -0.03 -12.73 9.25
CA ARG A 50 1.38 -12.72 9.71
C ARG A 50 2.34 -12.17 8.64
N LYS A 51 1.98 -11.02 8.07
CA LYS A 51 2.71 -10.37 6.98
C LYS A 51 3.49 -9.16 7.45
N LEU A 52 4.59 -8.89 6.78
CA LEU A 52 5.22 -7.57 6.72
C LEU A 52 4.93 -6.99 5.34
N LEU A 53 4.28 -5.83 5.29
CA LEU A 53 4.00 -5.09 4.06
C LEU A 53 4.75 -3.77 4.06
N ILE A 54 5.39 -3.43 2.95
CA ILE A 54 6.13 -2.18 2.79
C ILE A 54 5.52 -1.42 1.63
N PHE A 55 5.12 -0.17 1.87
CA PHE A 55 4.52 0.72 0.87
C PHE A 55 5.39 1.94 0.66
N ARG A 56 5.32 2.50 -0.55
CA ARG A 56 5.80 3.86 -0.78
C ARG A 56 4.89 4.84 -0.02
N ALA A 57 5.51 5.85 0.58
CA ALA A 57 4.83 6.89 1.32
C ALA A 57 5.07 8.23 0.61
N PRO A 58 4.23 8.63 -0.36
CA PRO A 58 4.44 9.88 -1.12
C PRO A 58 4.37 11.14 -0.24
N GLY A 59 3.88 11.03 1.00
CA GLY A 59 3.67 12.14 1.91
C GLY A 59 2.46 12.98 1.52
N GLY A 60 2.27 14.09 2.22
CA GLY A 60 1.15 15.00 2.07
C GLY A 60 0.15 14.87 3.22
N LEU A 61 -0.80 15.81 3.32
CA LEU A 61 -1.87 15.73 4.30
C LEU A 61 -2.63 14.42 4.04
N GLY A 62 -2.42 13.41 4.89
CA GLY A 62 -3.05 12.09 4.79
C GLY A 62 -4.49 12.23 4.32
N ARG A 63 -4.86 11.45 3.30
CA ARG A 63 -6.13 11.64 2.60
C ARG A 63 -7.27 11.59 3.60
N GLN A 64 -7.90 12.73 3.87
CA GLN A 64 -9.09 12.79 4.72
C GLN A 64 -10.31 12.72 3.81
N VAL A 65 -10.83 11.51 3.60
CA VAL A 65 -12.11 11.28 2.92
C VAL A 65 -13.30 11.27 3.87
N ARG A 66 -13.03 11.25 5.18
CA ARG A 66 -14.06 11.18 6.22
C ARG A 66 -15.03 12.35 6.10
N GLY A 67 -16.33 12.03 6.10
CA GLY A 67 -17.41 13.01 6.21
C GLY A 67 -17.75 13.80 4.94
N LEU A 68 -17.07 13.55 3.82
CA LEU A 68 -17.36 14.29 2.58
C LEU A 68 -18.60 13.77 1.83
N GLY A 69 -19.06 12.54 2.14
CA GLY A 69 -20.21 11.93 1.46
C GLY A 69 -20.02 11.71 -0.05
N VAL A 70 -18.79 11.82 -0.54
CA VAL A 70 -18.43 11.65 -1.95
C VAL A 70 -17.66 10.35 -2.15
N GLU A 71 -18.05 9.63 -3.19
CA GLU A 71 -17.33 8.47 -3.68
C GLU A 71 -16.00 8.94 -4.33
N ILE A 72 -14.89 8.37 -3.86
CA ILE A 72 -13.58 8.57 -4.48
C ILE A 72 -13.18 7.29 -5.19
N LEU A 73 -12.91 7.42 -6.48
CA LEU A 73 -12.64 6.30 -7.36
C LEU A 73 -11.14 6.06 -7.52
N PRO A 74 -10.72 4.79 -7.66
CA PRO A 74 -9.38 4.47 -8.12
C PRO A 74 -9.18 5.06 -9.52
N LYS A 75 -8.01 5.67 -9.72
CA LYS A 75 -7.62 6.22 -11.00
C LYS A 75 -7.61 5.15 -12.10
N PRO A 76 -8.32 5.32 -13.22
CA PRO A 76 -8.29 4.35 -14.31
C PRO A 76 -6.93 4.39 -15.02
N ALA A 77 -6.49 3.27 -15.58
CA ALA A 77 -5.16 3.13 -16.21
C ALA A 77 -4.90 4.15 -17.35
N ALA A 78 -5.95 4.63 -18.02
CA ALA A 78 -5.89 5.65 -19.05
C ALA A 78 -5.59 7.06 -18.50
N MET A 79 -5.97 7.34 -17.26
CA MET A 79 -5.69 8.62 -16.62
C MET A 79 -4.21 8.66 -16.22
N LYS A 80 -3.41 9.55 -16.82
CA LYS A 80 -1.96 9.67 -16.54
C LYS A 80 -1.58 10.81 -15.58
N GLN A 81 -2.49 11.74 -15.30
CA GLN A 81 -2.26 12.87 -14.37
C GLN A 81 -1.79 12.39 -12.98
N LYS A 82 -0.79 13.05 -12.40
CA LYS A 82 -0.30 12.73 -11.05
C LYS A 82 -1.21 13.37 -10.00
N THR A 83 -1.50 12.65 -8.93
CA THR A 83 -2.40 13.09 -7.85
C THR A 83 -1.67 13.88 -6.76
N HIS A 84 -0.34 13.68 -6.56
CA HIS A 84 0.48 14.43 -5.58
C HIS A 84 -0.17 14.60 -4.19
N GLY A 85 -0.86 13.57 -3.69
CA GLY A 85 -1.56 13.64 -2.40
C GLY A 85 -2.90 14.41 -2.43
N ARG A 86 -3.42 14.72 -3.62
CA ARG A 86 -4.71 15.38 -3.87
C ARG A 86 -5.61 14.52 -4.77
N TRP A 87 -6.81 15.02 -5.03
CA TRP A 87 -7.80 14.40 -5.91
C TRP A 87 -7.71 14.99 -7.32
N ILE A 88 -7.96 14.15 -8.33
CA ILE A 88 -8.29 14.62 -9.67
C ILE A 88 -9.81 14.73 -9.74
N VAL A 89 -10.31 15.91 -10.10
CA VAL A 89 -11.75 16.12 -10.36
C VAL A 89 -11.97 16.01 -11.86
N GLN A 90 -12.74 15.02 -12.29
CA GLN A 90 -13.10 14.85 -13.70
C GLN A 90 -14.53 14.30 -13.80
N ASP A 91 -15.37 14.94 -14.63
CA ASP A 91 -16.77 14.55 -14.86
C ASP A 91 -17.59 14.43 -13.56
N GLY A 92 -17.37 15.36 -12.62
CA GLY A 92 -18.03 15.37 -11.30
C GLY A 92 -17.59 14.27 -10.35
N ARG A 93 -16.57 13.47 -10.71
CA ARG A 93 -16.01 12.38 -9.90
C ARG A 93 -14.62 12.75 -9.39
N LEU A 94 -14.30 12.22 -8.22
CA LEU A 94 -12.98 12.35 -7.60
C LEU A 94 -12.18 11.08 -7.86
N TYR A 95 -10.98 11.22 -8.38
CA TYR A 95 -10.07 10.11 -8.63
C TYR A 95 -8.80 10.24 -7.81
N THR A 96 -8.25 9.11 -7.41
CA THR A 96 -7.00 9.07 -6.66
C THR A 96 -6.14 7.86 -7.02
N SER A 97 -4.83 7.99 -6.83
CA SER A 97 -3.89 6.87 -6.99
C SER A 97 -4.05 5.89 -5.84
N ASP A 98 -3.82 4.61 -6.08
CA ASP A 98 -3.74 3.61 -5.03
C ASP A 98 -2.48 3.75 -4.17
N TRP A 99 -2.33 2.84 -3.21
CA TRP A 99 -1.13 2.70 -2.40
C TRP A 99 -0.13 1.80 -3.12
N ASP A 100 1.02 2.37 -3.50
CA ASP A 100 2.06 1.60 -4.17
C ASP A 100 2.74 0.63 -3.19
N LEU A 101 2.37 -0.65 -3.26
CA LEU A 101 3.04 -1.71 -2.53
C LEU A 101 4.45 -1.92 -3.09
N LEU A 102 5.46 -1.81 -2.23
CA LEU A 102 6.86 -2.03 -2.57
C LEU A 102 7.21 -3.51 -2.45
N SER A 103 6.90 -4.13 -1.30
CA SER A 103 7.16 -5.55 -1.04
C SER A 103 6.22 -6.15 -0.01
N ALA A 104 6.07 -7.48 -0.09
CA ALA A 104 5.36 -8.28 0.89
C ALA A 104 6.23 -9.45 1.35
N TRP A 105 6.13 -9.75 2.64
CA TRP A 105 6.92 -10.78 3.31
C TRP A 105 6.03 -11.59 4.24
N GLN A 106 6.27 -12.89 4.31
CA GLN A 106 5.61 -13.81 5.23
C GLN A 106 6.51 -14.04 6.45
N ARG A 107 5.98 -13.86 7.66
CA ARG A 107 6.69 -14.28 8.87
C ARG A 107 6.84 -15.80 8.89
N THR A 108 8.08 -16.30 8.96
CA THR A 108 8.41 -17.72 9.01
C THR A 108 9.37 -17.99 10.17
N GLY A 109 8.88 -18.68 11.21
CA GLY A 109 9.63 -18.84 12.46
C GLY A 109 10.06 -17.49 13.04
N ASN A 110 11.37 -17.29 13.16
CA ASN A 110 11.99 -16.06 13.69
C ASN A 110 12.36 -15.03 12.60
N GLY A 111 12.14 -15.33 11.32
CA GLY A 111 12.51 -14.47 10.20
C GLY A 111 11.35 -14.20 9.24
N TYR A 112 11.68 -13.72 8.05
CA TYR A 112 10.72 -13.54 6.97
C TYR A 112 11.18 -14.27 5.70
N SER A 113 10.22 -14.83 4.97
CA SER A 113 10.40 -15.25 3.60
C SER A 113 9.67 -14.30 2.65
N ARG A 114 10.23 -14.10 1.46
CA ARG A 114 9.61 -13.31 0.42
C ARG A 114 8.21 -13.86 0.09
N PHE A 115 7.21 -12.98 0.00
CA PHE A 115 5.88 -13.35 -0.49
C PHE A 115 5.67 -12.65 -1.83
N GLU A 116 6.01 -13.35 -2.91
CA GLU A 116 6.09 -12.76 -4.25
C GLU A 116 4.70 -12.35 -4.78
N LEU A 117 4.55 -11.06 -5.07
CA LEU A 117 3.35 -10.47 -5.63
C LEU A 117 3.67 -9.92 -7.03
N GLY A 118 4.18 -10.79 -7.91
CA GLY A 118 4.51 -10.44 -9.29
C GLY A 118 3.28 -10.15 -10.16
N ALA A 119 3.53 -9.64 -11.37
CA ALA A 119 2.49 -9.36 -12.36
C ALA A 119 1.72 -10.63 -12.73
N ASP A 120 0.39 -10.52 -12.81
CA ASP A 120 -0.49 -11.53 -13.43
C ASP A 120 -0.39 -12.95 -12.83
N SER A 121 0.07 -13.07 -11.58
CA SER A 121 0.10 -14.34 -10.85
C SER A 121 -1.21 -14.62 -10.13
N ARG A 122 -1.56 -15.91 -9.99
CA ARG A 122 -2.72 -16.35 -9.19
C ARG A 122 -2.59 -15.90 -7.74
N GLN A 123 -1.39 -16.00 -7.17
CA GLN A 123 -1.09 -15.55 -5.80
C GLN A 123 -1.38 -14.07 -5.62
N THR A 124 -0.96 -13.23 -6.57
CA THR A 124 -1.24 -11.79 -6.57
C THR A 124 -2.74 -11.51 -6.65
N ALA A 125 -3.45 -12.18 -7.56
CA ALA A 125 -4.90 -12.01 -7.70
C ALA A 125 -5.65 -12.40 -6.41
N GLU A 126 -5.28 -13.51 -5.77
CA GLU A 126 -5.88 -13.96 -4.52
C GLU A 126 -5.54 -13.02 -3.35
N PHE A 127 -4.30 -12.52 -3.26
CA PHE A 127 -3.89 -11.54 -2.27
C PHE A 127 -4.69 -10.23 -2.40
N LEU A 128 -4.71 -9.64 -3.61
CA LEU A 128 -5.44 -8.40 -3.89
C LEU A 128 -6.93 -8.56 -3.59
N LYS A 129 -7.53 -9.70 -3.95
CA LYS A 129 -8.94 -9.99 -3.63
C LYS A 129 -9.20 -10.02 -2.13
N ARG A 130 -8.28 -10.53 -1.29
CA ARG A 130 -8.46 -10.59 0.17
C ARG A 130 -8.30 -9.22 0.83
N ILE A 131 -7.24 -8.48 0.47
CA ILE A 131 -6.93 -7.20 1.10
C ILE A 131 -7.86 -6.08 0.64
N ASN A 132 -8.18 -5.99 -0.66
CA ASN A 132 -9.01 -4.92 -1.21
C ASN A 132 -10.47 -4.99 -0.74
N ARG A 133 -10.94 -6.14 -0.23
CA ARG A 133 -12.27 -6.26 0.38
C ARG A 133 -12.41 -5.43 1.65
N GLN A 134 -11.29 -5.08 2.27
CA GLN A 134 -11.22 -4.38 3.53
C GLN A 134 -10.76 -2.93 3.32
N LEU A 135 -9.88 -2.69 2.35
CA LEU A 135 -9.38 -1.35 2.05
C LEU A 135 -10.47 -0.41 1.50
N LEU A 136 -10.39 0.84 1.93
CA LEU A 136 -11.11 1.97 1.37
C LEU A 136 -10.54 2.32 -0.01
N PHE A 137 -9.21 2.42 -0.13
CA PHE A 137 -8.53 2.59 -1.41
C PHE A 137 -7.86 1.28 -1.86
N PRO A 138 -8.43 0.60 -2.87
CA PRO A 138 -7.92 -0.70 -3.29
C PRO A 138 -6.54 -0.58 -3.96
N LEU A 139 -5.68 -1.55 -3.70
CA LEU A 139 -4.43 -1.76 -4.44
C LEU A 139 -4.74 -2.19 -5.87
N GLN A 140 -4.07 -1.61 -6.87
CA GLN A 140 -4.31 -1.91 -8.28
C GLN A 140 -3.35 -2.95 -8.85
N HIS A 141 -2.22 -3.21 -8.19
CA HIS A 141 -1.21 -4.13 -8.68
C HIS A 141 -0.44 -4.81 -7.54
N GLY A 142 0.43 -5.76 -7.90
CA GLY A 142 1.31 -6.45 -6.97
C GLY A 142 2.45 -5.57 -6.47
N ALA A 143 3.47 -6.18 -5.87
CA ALA A 143 4.57 -5.43 -5.24
C ALA A 143 5.65 -5.02 -6.25
N ASN A 144 6.07 -3.74 -6.24
CA ASN A 144 7.05 -3.19 -7.19
C ASN A 144 8.36 -4.00 -7.28
N ASP A 145 8.86 -4.50 -6.14
CA ASP A 145 10.08 -5.31 -6.07
C ASP A 145 9.97 -6.62 -6.87
N ASP A 146 8.76 -7.11 -7.17
CA ASP A 146 8.55 -8.36 -7.92
C ASP A 146 8.36 -8.12 -9.44
N TYR A 147 8.47 -6.88 -9.91
CA TYR A 147 8.43 -6.52 -11.33
C TYR A 147 9.86 -6.34 -11.83
N LEU A 148 10.50 -7.46 -12.19
CA LEU A 148 11.89 -7.51 -12.62
C LEU A 148 12.05 -7.50 -14.15
N ASP A 149 13.15 -6.93 -14.63
CA ASP A 149 13.62 -7.11 -16.01
C ASP A 149 14.32 -8.46 -16.19
N GLU A 150 14.77 -8.75 -17.42
CA GLU A 150 15.44 -10.02 -17.76
C GLU A 150 16.76 -10.23 -17.01
N ALA A 151 17.38 -9.14 -16.52
CA ALA A 151 18.60 -9.17 -15.74
C ALA A 151 18.33 -9.24 -14.21
N GLY A 152 17.08 -9.38 -13.79
CA GLY A 152 16.68 -9.47 -12.39
C GLY A 152 16.65 -8.12 -11.66
N ASN A 153 16.68 -7.00 -12.38
CA ASN A 153 16.59 -5.67 -11.79
C ASN A 153 15.15 -5.18 -11.71
N ALA A 154 14.84 -4.36 -10.70
CA ALA A 154 13.52 -3.71 -10.62
C ALA A 154 13.26 -2.83 -11.85
N ARG A 155 12.14 -3.09 -12.56
CA ARG A 155 11.70 -2.32 -13.73
C ARG A 155 11.36 -0.87 -13.39
N ASN A 156 10.69 -0.66 -12.25
CA ASN A 156 10.36 0.67 -11.77
C ASN A 156 11.44 1.15 -10.79
N ARG A 157 12.37 1.99 -11.26
CA ARG A 157 13.40 2.63 -10.43
C ARG A 157 12.90 3.89 -9.69
N ALA A 158 11.75 4.44 -10.08
CA ALA A 158 11.20 5.66 -9.52
C ALA A 158 10.34 5.39 -8.28
N ILE A 159 10.94 4.79 -7.25
CA ILE A 159 10.25 4.35 -6.02
C ILE A 159 10.09 5.43 -4.94
N GLY A 160 10.55 6.65 -5.19
CA GLY A 160 10.45 7.76 -4.23
C GLY A 160 11.36 7.60 -3.02
N GLU A 161 11.18 8.47 -2.03
CA GLU A 161 12.16 8.65 -0.94
C GLU A 161 11.71 8.09 0.41
N ARG A 162 10.39 8.01 0.64
CA ARG A 162 9.81 7.67 1.94
C ARG A 162 8.99 6.39 1.83
N PHE A 163 8.98 5.61 2.90
CA PHE A 163 8.31 4.33 2.97
C PHE A 163 7.69 4.12 4.33
N ILE A 164 6.62 3.33 4.35
CA ILE A 164 5.99 2.85 5.58
C ILE A 164 6.03 1.32 5.56
N ALA A 165 6.49 0.73 6.66
CA ALA A 165 6.53 -0.70 6.85
C ALA A 165 5.56 -1.07 7.97
N ILE A 166 4.68 -2.04 7.71
CA ILE A 166 3.69 -2.52 8.67
C ILE A 166 4.00 -4.00 8.91
N ASP A 167 4.50 -4.33 10.10
CA ASP A 167 4.90 -5.70 10.43
C ASP A 167 3.75 -6.56 10.95
N GLU A 168 4.03 -7.83 11.22
CA GLU A 168 3.05 -8.84 11.64
C GLU A 168 2.45 -8.58 13.02
N THR A 169 3.01 -7.64 13.79
CA THR A 169 2.40 -7.18 15.06
C THR A 169 1.45 -6.01 14.82
N GLY A 170 1.39 -5.50 13.59
CA GLY A 170 0.77 -4.24 13.21
C GLY A 170 1.61 -3.04 13.64
N GLY A 171 2.89 -3.21 13.99
CA GLY A 171 3.80 -2.11 14.25
C GLY A 171 4.05 -1.33 12.96
N ILE A 172 4.15 -0.01 13.04
CA ILE A 172 4.38 0.87 11.89
C ILE A 172 5.74 1.55 12.01
N ASP A 173 6.64 1.22 11.09
CA ASP A 173 7.94 1.87 10.95
C ASP A 173 7.94 2.86 9.78
N ARG A 174 8.52 4.05 10.00
CA ARG A 174 8.69 5.10 8.99
C ARG A 174 10.13 5.11 8.52
N CYS A 175 10.36 4.84 7.25
CA CYS A 175 11.68 4.98 6.64
C CYS A 175 11.71 6.27 5.81
N GLU A 176 12.37 7.31 6.31
CA GLU A 176 12.33 8.65 5.69
C GLU A 176 13.21 8.79 4.43
N THR A 177 14.12 7.84 4.22
CA THR A 177 15.04 7.83 3.09
C THR A 177 15.22 6.41 2.55
N GLN A 178 15.69 6.32 1.30
CA GLN A 178 16.11 5.06 0.70
C GLN A 178 17.24 4.38 1.50
N VAL A 179 18.15 5.15 2.10
CA VAL A 179 19.23 4.62 2.95
C VAL A 179 18.66 3.92 4.19
N LEU A 180 17.67 4.54 4.85
CA LEU A 180 17.01 3.93 6.00
C LEU A 180 16.20 2.69 5.61
N MET A 181 15.55 2.71 4.44
CA MET A 181 14.84 1.53 3.94
C MET A 181 15.79 0.37 3.66
N LYS A 182 16.95 0.64 3.07
CA LYS A 182 18.01 -0.37 2.84
C LYS A 182 18.51 -0.96 4.16
N ALA A 183 18.76 -0.10 5.16
CA ALA A 183 19.15 -0.54 6.50
C ALA A 183 18.05 -1.37 7.16
N TYR A 184 16.78 -0.97 7.01
CA TYR A 184 15.63 -1.70 7.53
C TYR A 184 15.53 -3.12 6.96
N TYR A 185 15.71 -3.29 5.65
CA TYR A 185 15.76 -4.62 5.02
C TYR A 185 16.87 -5.48 5.66
N ALA A 186 18.06 -4.93 5.84
CA ALA A 186 19.18 -5.64 6.46
C ALA A 186 18.89 -6.02 7.93
N THR A 187 18.39 -5.09 8.75
CA THR A 187 18.08 -5.33 10.16
C THR A 187 16.97 -6.36 10.35
N ARG A 188 15.99 -6.41 9.43
CA ARG A 188 14.90 -7.41 9.45
C ARG A 188 15.28 -8.75 8.80
N GLY A 189 16.51 -8.88 8.28
CA GLY A 189 16.98 -10.11 7.62
C GLY A 189 16.26 -10.42 6.30
N LEU A 190 15.81 -9.38 5.59
CA LEU A 190 15.15 -9.50 4.30
C LEU A 190 16.19 -9.70 3.19
N ALA A 191 15.77 -10.23 2.04
CA ALA A 191 16.65 -10.31 0.86
C ALA A 191 17.14 -8.89 0.48
N PRO A 192 18.37 -8.74 -0.07
CA PRO A 192 18.94 -7.43 -0.36
C PRO A 192 17.99 -6.55 -1.18
N TRP A 193 17.85 -5.29 -0.74
CA TRP A 193 16.97 -4.35 -1.40
C TRP A 193 17.48 -4.02 -2.80
N LEU A 194 16.57 -4.00 -3.78
CA LEU A 194 16.89 -3.91 -5.21
C LEU A 194 17.32 -2.51 -5.69
N TYR A 195 17.25 -1.52 -4.80
CA TYR A 195 17.48 -0.11 -5.09
C TYR A 195 18.73 0.38 -4.37
N GLY A 196 19.64 0.96 -5.14
CA GLY A 196 20.95 1.40 -4.68
C GLY A 196 21.92 1.51 -5.85
#